data_AF-A0A9W4SLT7-F1
#
_entry.id   AF-A0A9W4SLT7-F1
#
_cell.length_a   1.000
_cell.length_b   1.000
_cell.length_c   1.000
_cell.angle_alpha   90.00
_cell.angle_beta   90.00
_cell.angle_gamma   90.00
#
_symmetry.space_group_name_H-M   'P 1'
#
loop_
_entity.id
_entity.type
_entity.pdbx_description
1 polymer ?
#
loop_
_entity_poly.entity_id
_entity_poly.type
_entity_poly.pdbx_seq_one_letter_code
_entity_poly.pdbx_strand_id
1 'polypeptide(L)'
;MTIINLLSENHAGIEEIINTATLTINGLEDVNVEAFSNALNVNFDYVCWIRTPKEEYWLIILDDSHLKFIFSTYYVNCERIFVVFRSKGQPSPNTNFSDTTFLNENVNVTSNQKLSLSTASVDNEIEPFTQTPLKELDTSEIMIIENIAVSWSSFSDFITSKLGEGVSLFNITLSAEIRNGEIVMIQLTRPTWTRYILRKHEGADTLLELFVSTCENKMNYEIELKKLNKENSSLFYKIQIFVNDLLTFGSSENARSRLKEDPTAKLFLSSVYFNEEEIEYLLNFPTTSGLPLSRFFDVALADKIVSHKLCSSHDLAPLIQQVFNVRKDFQKDKGFKNTLKFFEKNWKKRRDSRYEMKSNIMK
;
A
#
# COMPACT_ATOMS: atom_id res chain seq x y z
N MET A 1 -4.34 0.76 26.63
CA MET A 1 -3.83 -0.45 27.27
C MET A 1 -4.50 -1.64 26.61
N THR A 2 -3.77 -2.34 25.77
CA THR A 2 -4.19 -3.57 25.10
C THR A 2 -3.42 -4.71 25.72
N ILE A 3 -4.13 -5.75 26.16
CA ILE A 3 -3.51 -6.96 26.69
C ILE A 3 -3.41 -7.95 25.54
N ILE A 4 -2.20 -8.40 25.25
CA ILE A 4 -1.95 -9.35 24.17
C ILE A 4 -1.47 -10.66 24.77
N ASN A 5 -2.23 -11.72 24.52
CA ASN A 5 -1.80 -13.06 24.84
C ASN A 5 -0.90 -13.58 23.72
N LEU A 6 0.37 -13.81 24.05
CA LEU A 6 1.38 -14.44 23.21
C LEU A 6 1.35 -15.95 23.44
N LEU A 7 1.31 -16.71 22.35
CA LEU A 7 1.39 -18.16 22.38
C LEU A 7 2.55 -18.59 21.49
N SER A 8 3.51 -19.34 22.06
CA SER A 8 4.61 -19.96 21.31
C SER A 8 4.22 -21.36 20.88
N GLU A 9 4.30 -21.67 19.59
CA GLU A 9 4.03 -23.02 19.04
C GLU A 9 5.32 -23.78 18.74
N ASN A 10 5.28 -25.11 18.90
CA ASN A 10 6.45 -25.97 18.77
C ASN A 10 6.91 -26.19 17.32
N HIS A 11 8.22 -26.48 17.21
CA HIS A 11 8.96 -26.68 15.97
C HIS A 11 8.48 -27.87 15.11
N ALA A 12 7.67 -28.78 15.67
CA ALA A 12 7.39 -30.11 15.11
C ALA A 12 6.07 -30.25 14.34
N GLY A 13 5.35 -29.15 14.04
CA GLY A 13 4.11 -29.21 13.24
C GLY A 13 2.93 -29.85 13.97
N ILE A 14 3.04 -30.04 15.28
CA ILE A 14 1.92 -30.25 16.19
C ILE A 14 1.66 -28.88 16.80
N GLU A 15 0.41 -28.38 16.73
CA GLU A 15 -0.04 -27.16 17.42
C GLU A 15 -0.03 -27.36 18.95
N GLU A 16 1.13 -27.66 19.51
CA GLU A 16 1.36 -27.73 20.94
C GLU A 16 1.93 -26.38 21.37
N ILE A 17 1.12 -25.65 22.14
CA ILE A 17 1.52 -24.39 22.75
C ILE A 17 2.58 -24.72 23.80
N ILE A 18 3.82 -24.32 23.54
CA ILE A 18 4.94 -24.55 24.48
C ILE A 18 4.85 -23.55 25.62
N ASN A 19 4.72 -22.26 25.29
CA ASN A 19 4.78 -21.17 26.26
C ASN A 19 3.61 -20.21 26.01
N THR A 20 3.08 -19.67 27.11
CA THR A 20 2.11 -18.58 27.07
C THR A 20 2.65 -17.41 27.86
N ALA A 21 2.48 -16.21 27.32
CA ALA A 21 2.85 -14.98 27.99
C ALA A 21 1.78 -13.91 27.73
N THR A 22 1.69 -12.96 28.65
CA THR A 22 0.78 -11.82 28.50
C THR A 22 1.61 -10.55 28.45
N LEU A 23 1.54 -9.85 27.31
CA LEU A 23 2.19 -8.57 27.12
C LEU A 23 1.17 -7.45 27.28
N THR A 24 1.46 -6.48 28.15
CA THR A 24 0.65 -5.26 28.27
C THR A 24 1.24 -4.19 27.36
N ILE A 25 0.44 -3.71 26.41
CA ILE A 25 0.84 -2.71 25.42
C ILE A 25 0.10 -1.42 25.73
N ASN A 26 0.83 -0.39 26.15
CA ASN A 26 0.26 0.93 26.48
C ASN A 26 0.21 1.85 25.25
N GLY A 27 1.09 1.63 24.27
CA GLY A 27 1.05 2.23 22.94
C GLY A 27 1.85 1.40 21.92
N LEU A 28 1.82 1.81 20.65
CA LEU A 28 2.60 1.16 19.59
C LEU A 28 4.11 1.16 19.86
N GLU A 29 4.59 2.10 20.69
CA GLU A 29 6.01 2.17 21.07
C GLU A 29 6.47 0.97 21.90
N ASP A 30 5.56 0.32 22.63
CA ASP A 30 5.85 -0.87 23.42
C ASP A 30 5.87 -2.15 22.57
N VAL A 31 5.51 -2.05 21.28
CA VAL A 31 5.48 -3.16 20.35
C VAL A 31 6.82 -3.26 19.63
N ASN A 32 7.65 -4.21 20.04
CA ASN A 32 8.92 -4.55 19.39
C ASN A 32 9.20 -6.05 19.52
N VAL A 33 10.05 -6.59 18.64
CA VAL A 33 10.41 -8.01 18.62
C VAL A 33 11.09 -8.42 19.93
N GLU A 34 11.81 -7.49 20.55
CA GLU A 34 12.45 -7.69 21.85
C GLU A 34 11.49 -7.99 22.99
N ALA A 35 10.40 -7.24 23.08
CA ALA A 35 9.36 -7.47 24.05
C ALA A 35 8.74 -8.86 23.88
N PHE A 36 8.55 -9.31 22.63
CA PHE A 36 7.99 -10.64 22.35
C PHE A 36 8.96 -11.76 22.72
N SER A 37 10.24 -11.60 22.36
CA SER A 37 11.30 -12.58 22.67
C SER A 37 11.48 -12.72 24.18
N ASN A 38 11.56 -11.60 24.90
CA ASN A 38 11.70 -11.57 26.36
C ASN A 38 10.48 -12.16 27.06
N ALA A 39 9.27 -11.84 26.61
CA ALA A 39 8.04 -12.37 27.19
C ALA A 39 7.91 -13.90 27.03
N LEU A 40 8.41 -14.45 25.91
CA LEU A 40 8.38 -15.89 25.63
C LEU A 40 9.64 -16.65 26.06
N ASN A 41 10.63 -15.94 26.63
CA ASN A 41 11.94 -16.46 27.02
C ASN A 41 12.66 -17.16 25.84
N VAL A 42 12.68 -16.51 24.67
CA VAL A 42 13.32 -16.98 23.44
C VAL A 42 14.54 -16.11 23.10
N ASN A 43 15.53 -16.66 22.40
CA ASN A 43 16.71 -15.93 21.95
C ASN A 43 16.40 -15.03 20.73
N PHE A 44 17.07 -13.89 20.65
CA PHE A 44 16.97 -12.85 19.64
C PHE A 44 17.46 -13.22 18.24
N ASP A 45 18.31 -14.23 18.10
CA ASP A 45 18.88 -14.64 16.80
C ASP A 45 17.86 -15.33 15.86
N TYR A 46 16.59 -15.34 16.26
CA TYR A 46 15.50 -16.02 15.58
C TYR A 46 14.65 -15.03 14.75
N VAL A 47 14.14 -15.51 13.64
CA VAL A 47 13.14 -14.83 12.82
C VAL A 47 11.78 -14.96 13.50
N CYS A 48 11.15 -13.83 13.78
CA CYS A 48 9.83 -13.75 14.39
C CYS A 48 8.73 -13.91 13.33
N TRP A 49 7.74 -14.75 13.63
CA TRP A 49 6.55 -14.95 12.81
C TRP A 49 5.32 -14.74 13.68
N ILE A 50 4.30 -14.06 13.17
CA ILE A 50 3.06 -13.84 13.90
C ILE A 50 1.83 -14.20 13.08
N ARG A 51 0.75 -14.58 13.76
CA ARG A 51 -0.60 -14.67 13.18
C ARG A 51 -1.67 -14.34 14.21
N THR A 52 -2.87 -13.98 13.75
CA THR A 52 -4.06 -13.95 14.62
C THR A 52 -4.78 -15.30 14.60
N PRO A 53 -5.69 -15.58 15.57
CA PRO A 53 -6.56 -16.77 15.51
C PRO A 53 -7.45 -16.86 14.28
N LYS A 54 -7.65 -15.76 13.56
CA LYS A 54 -8.48 -15.71 12.35
C LYS A 54 -7.68 -15.97 11.08
N GLU A 55 -6.35 -15.99 11.17
CA GLU A 55 -5.47 -16.14 10.03
C GLU A 55 -4.92 -17.56 9.97
N GLU A 56 -5.00 -18.16 8.78
CA GLU A 56 -4.48 -19.50 8.49
C GLU A 56 -2.98 -19.49 8.17
N TYR A 57 -2.36 -18.31 8.13
CA TYR A 57 -0.99 -18.13 7.65
C TYR A 57 -0.21 -17.21 8.58
N TRP A 58 1.09 -17.48 8.63
CA TRP A 58 2.08 -16.75 9.41
C TRP A 58 2.69 -15.61 8.61
N LEU A 59 2.80 -14.47 9.25
CA LEU A 59 3.49 -13.28 8.75
C LEU A 59 4.90 -13.24 9.35
N ILE A 60 5.90 -13.08 8.49
CA ILE A 60 7.27 -12.82 8.95
C ILE A 60 7.39 -11.38 9.44
N ILE A 61 8.08 -11.19 10.56
CA ILE A 61 8.44 -9.88 11.11
C ILE A 61 9.91 -9.64 10.79
N LEU A 62 10.19 -8.54 10.09
CA LEU A 62 11.55 -8.19 9.66
C LEU A 62 12.25 -7.34 10.71
N ASP A 63 11.52 -6.35 11.21
CA ASP A 63 11.98 -5.38 12.19
C ASP A 63 10.78 -4.85 13.00
N ASP A 64 11.10 -3.95 13.94
CA ASP A 64 10.11 -3.32 14.81
C ASP A 64 9.15 -2.40 14.06
N SER A 65 9.59 -1.76 12.97
CA SER A 65 8.73 -0.88 12.15
C SER A 65 7.64 -1.69 11.46
N HIS A 66 8.00 -2.82 10.84
CA HIS A 66 7.07 -3.75 10.22
C HIS A 66 6.09 -4.32 11.26
N LEU A 67 6.58 -4.67 12.45
CA LEU A 67 5.72 -5.14 13.53
C LEU A 67 4.71 -4.08 13.95
N LYS A 68 5.17 -2.85 14.24
CA LYS A 68 4.30 -1.72 14.60
C LYS A 68 3.26 -1.44 13.52
N PHE A 69 3.63 -1.53 12.24
CA PHE A 69 2.70 -1.40 11.14
C PHE A 69 1.62 -2.49 11.15
N ILE A 70 1.99 -3.76 11.32
CA ILE A 70 1.03 -4.85 11.39
C ILE A 70 0.04 -4.62 12.54
N PHE A 71 0.52 -4.17 13.70
CA PHE A 71 -0.33 -3.87 14.85
C PHE A 71 -1.24 -2.66 14.64
N SER A 72 -0.71 -1.59 14.04
CA SER A 72 -1.45 -0.34 13.83
C SER A 72 -2.49 -0.44 12.72
N THR A 73 -2.28 -1.36 11.76
CA THR A 73 -3.10 -1.45 10.55
C THR A 73 -3.98 -2.69 10.52
N TYR A 74 -3.45 -3.84 10.92
CA TYR A 74 -4.09 -5.13 10.67
C TYR A 74 -4.58 -5.81 11.93
N TYR A 75 -3.81 -5.77 13.00
CA TYR A 75 -4.14 -6.42 14.27
C TYR A 75 -4.74 -5.42 15.25
N VAL A 76 -5.37 -4.37 14.71
CA VAL A 76 -6.11 -3.37 15.48
C VAL A 76 -7.19 -4.08 16.27
N ASN A 77 -7.15 -3.95 17.60
CA ASN A 77 -8.04 -4.63 18.55
C ASN A 77 -7.90 -6.17 18.59
N CYS A 78 -6.73 -6.71 18.22
CA CYS A 78 -6.47 -8.12 18.42
C CYS A 78 -6.04 -8.39 19.87
N GLU A 79 -6.78 -9.23 20.60
CA GLU A 79 -6.51 -9.58 22.00
C GLU A 79 -5.55 -10.77 22.15
N ARG A 80 -5.33 -11.52 21.07
CA ARG A 80 -4.51 -12.72 21.06
C ARG A 80 -3.75 -12.83 19.75
N ILE A 81 -2.46 -13.06 19.85
CA ILE A 81 -1.60 -13.37 18.70
C ILE A 81 -0.84 -14.65 18.99
N PHE A 82 -0.57 -15.41 17.94
CA PHE A 82 0.39 -16.50 18.00
C PHE A 82 1.72 -15.95 17.50
N VAL A 83 2.81 -16.31 18.17
CA VAL A 83 4.16 -15.89 17.82
C VAL A 83 5.04 -17.13 17.76
N VAL A 84 5.77 -17.30 16.67
CA VAL A 84 6.73 -18.39 16.51
C VAL A 84 8.08 -17.79 16.12
N PHE A 85 9.11 -18.18 16.84
CA PHE A 85 10.49 -17.82 16.52
C PHE A 85 11.18 -19.03 15.84
N ARG A 86 11.80 -18.81 14.68
CA ARG A 86 12.56 -19.84 13.96
C ARG A 86 13.98 -19.38 13.65
N SER A 87 14.96 -20.27 13.71
CA SER A 87 16.34 -19.91 13.37
C SER A 87 16.44 -19.47 11.91
N LYS A 88 17.37 -18.54 11.60
CA LYS A 88 17.64 -18.16 10.20
C LYS A 88 17.96 -19.40 9.37
N GLY A 89 17.32 -19.54 8.21
CA GLY A 89 17.44 -20.70 7.32
C GLY A 89 16.48 -21.86 7.62
N GLN A 90 15.74 -21.86 8.73
CA GLN A 90 14.65 -22.81 8.91
C GLN A 90 13.47 -22.48 7.98
N PRO A 91 12.71 -23.49 7.53
CA PRO A 91 11.49 -23.29 6.77
C PRO A 91 10.52 -22.33 7.47
N SER A 92 9.80 -21.52 6.70
CA SER A 92 8.66 -20.74 7.20
C SER A 92 7.66 -21.65 7.95
N PRO A 93 6.98 -21.19 9.02
CA PRO A 93 5.87 -21.91 9.63
C PRO A 93 4.74 -22.23 8.65
N ASN A 94 4.65 -21.48 7.54
CA ASN A 94 3.72 -21.78 6.46
C ASN A 94 4.09 -23.03 5.63
N THR A 95 5.22 -23.70 5.92
CA THR A 95 5.77 -24.72 5.01
C THR A 95 5.26 -26.15 5.25
N ASN A 96 4.27 -26.46 6.10
CA ASN A 96 3.66 -27.82 6.14
C ASN A 96 2.28 -27.85 6.85
N PHE A 97 1.21 -28.34 6.18
CA PHE A 97 0.57 -29.67 6.39
C PHE A 97 -0.73 -29.87 5.56
N SER A 98 -0.84 -31.06 4.93
CA SER A 98 -1.83 -31.63 3.96
C SER A 98 -1.75 -31.06 2.52
N ASP A 99 -1.30 -31.78 1.47
CA ASP A 99 -1.47 -33.20 1.12
C ASP A 99 -0.41 -34.18 1.67
N THR A 100 -0.79 -34.94 2.71
CA THR A 100 -0.17 -36.23 3.02
C THR A 100 -1.26 -37.29 2.99
N THR A 101 -1.56 -37.78 1.78
CA THR A 101 -2.15 -39.11 1.53
C THR A 101 -1.66 -39.67 0.20
N PHE A 102 -0.36 -39.61 -0.11
CA PHE A 102 0.19 -40.53 -1.12
C PHE A 102 1.59 -41.01 -0.72
N LEU A 103 1.73 -42.33 -0.71
CA LEU A 103 2.95 -43.12 -0.55
C LEU A 103 3.40 -43.44 0.87
N ASN A 104 2.58 -44.24 1.55
CA ASN A 104 3.12 -45.49 2.08
C ASN A 104 3.18 -46.47 0.91
N GLU A 105 4.36 -46.69 0.34
CA GLU A 105 4.83 -48.02 -0.05
C GLU A 105 6.31 -47.96 -0.43
N ASN A 106 7.06 -48.90 0.14
CA ASN A 106 8.49 -49.08 -0.03
C ASN A 106 8.90 -49.11 -1.51
N VAL A 107 9.68 -48.14 -1.97
CA VAL A 107 10.40 -48.25 -3.24
C VAL A 107 11.83 -47.77 -3.07
N ASN A 108 12.74 -48.74 -2.94
CA ASN A 108 14.15 -48.58 -3.24
C ASN A 108 14.30 -48.25 -4.73
N VAL A 109 14.59 -47.00 -5.11
CA VAL A 109 15.16 -46.70 -6.44
C VAL A 109 16.19 -45.57 -6.37
N THR A 110 17.40 -45.97 -6.72
CA THR A 110 18.51 -45.32 -7.44
C THR A 110 18.31 -43.90 -8.01
N SER A 111 19.38 -43.12 -7.83
CA SER A 111 19.70 -41.83 -8.44
C SER A 111 19.39 -41.72 -9.95
N ASN A 112 18.47 -40.81 -10.30
CA ASN A 112 18.38 -39.98 -11.52
C ASN A 112 16.90 -39.67 -11.83
N GLN A 113 16.25 -38.87 -10.98
CA GLN A 113 15.00 -38.22 -11.34
C GLN A 113 15.12 -36.72 -11.12
N LYS A 114 15.15 -36.02 -12.25
CA LYS A 114 14.91 -34.59 -12.42
C LYS A 114 13.66 -34.23 -11.60
N LEU A 115 13.83 -33.39 -10.57
CA LEU A 115 12.75 -32.95 -9.68
C LEU A 115 11.54 -32.50 -10.52
N SER A 116 10.47 -33.29 -10.48
CA SER A 116 9.18 -32.89 -11.05
C SER A 116 8.53 -31.88 -10.09
N LEU A 117 8.09 -30.73 -10.61
CA LEU A 117 7.20 -29.80 -9.93
C LEU A 117 6.08 -30.59 -9.22
N SER A 118 6.08 -30.62 -7.89
CA SER A 118 5.01 -31.26 -7.12
C SER A 118 3.77 -30.36 -7.14
N THR A 119 2.85 -30.65 -8.06
CA THR A 119 1.39 -30.70 -7.89
C THR A 119 0.68 -29.58 -7.10
N ALA A 120 0.97 -28.30 -7.39
CA ALA A 120 -0.13 -27.34 -7.49
C ALA A 120 -0.66 -27.40 -8.93
N SER A 121 -1.98 -27.51 -9.15
CA SER A 121 -2.52 -27.46 -10.52
C SER A 121 -2.33 -26.04 -11.05
N VAL A 122 -1.25 -25.83 -11.79
CA VAL A 122 -1.00 -24.54 -12.43
C VAL A 122 -1.98 -24.35 -13.59
N ASP A 123 -2.74 -23.27 -13.56
CA ASP A 123 -3.84 -23.00 -14.48
C ASP A 123 -3.36 -22.34 -15.78
N ASN A 124 -2.18 -21.73 -15.82
CA ASN A 124 -1.59 -21.19 -17.06
C ASN A 124 -0.60 -22.17 -17.72
N GLU A 125 -0.47 -22.08 -19.04
CA GLU A 125 0.56 -22.80 -19.83
C GLU A 125 1.69 -21.87 -20.31
N ILE A 126 1.42 -20.57 -20.33
CA ILE A 126 2.30 -19.51 -20.79
C ILE A 126 2.56 -18.56 -19.64
N GLU A 127 3.82 -18.15 -19.48
CA GLU A 127 4.25 -17.20 -18.46
C GLU A 127 3.74 -15.78 -18.80
N PRO A 128 3.03 -15.09 -17.88
CA PRO A 128 2.30 -13.86 -18.22
C PRO A 128 3.14 -12.67 -18.69
N PHE A 129 4.42 -12.58 -18.29
CA PHE A 129 5.25 -11.42 -18.57
C PHE A 129 6.11 -11.59 -19.81
N THR A 130 6.71 -12.77 -19.96
CA THR A 130 7.64 -13.12 -21.03
C THR A 130 6.93 -13.76 -22.23
N GLN A 131 5.70 -14.24 -22.04
CA GLN A 131 4.95 -15.02 -23.03
C GLN A 131 5.65 -16.32 -23.43
N THR A 132 6.56 -16.81 -22.58
CA THR A 132 7.30 -18.05 -22.79
C THR A 132 6.49 -19.23 -22.26
N PRO A 133 6.43 -20.38 -22.95
CA PRO A 133 5.81 -21.58 -22.40
C PRO A 133 6.46 -21.99 -21.08
N LEU A 134 5.67 -22.32 -20.05
CA LEU A 134 6.20 -22.65 -18.72
C LEU A 134 7.18 -23.83 -18.71
N LYS A 135 7.05 -24.76 -19.67
CA LYS A 135 7.93 -25.92 -19.82
C LYS A 135 9.36 -25.55 -20.23
N GLU A 136 9.56 -24.35 -20.77
CA GLU A 136 10.85 -23.84 -21.25
C GLU A 136 11.57 -23.01 -20.18
N LEU A 137 10.90 -22.68 -19.07
CA LEU A 137 11.48 -21.92 -17.97
C LEU A 137 12.24 -22.80 -16.98
N ASP A 138 13.23 -22.20 -16.33
CA ASP A 138 13.86 -22.83 -15.19
C ASP A 138 12.87 -22.87 -14.02
N THR A 139 12.61 -24.08 -13.52
CA THR A 139 11.77 -24.33 -12.36
C THR A 139 12.24 -23.60 -11.10
N SER A 140 13.54 -23.27 -10.99
CA SER A 140 14.08 -22.47 -9.89
C SER A 140 13.60 -21.01 -9.93
N GLU A 141 13.22 -20.51 -11.11
CA GLU A 141 12.75 -19.14 -11.33
C GLU A 141 11.22 -19.01 -11.22
N ILE A 142 10.49 -20.11 -11.01
CA ILE A 142 9.03 -20.10 -10.99
C ILE A 142 8.50 -19.89 -9.56
N MET A 143 7.61 -18.92 -9.43
CA MET A 143 6.76 -18.71 -8.26
C MET A 143 5.31 -18.98 -8.64
N ILE A 144 4.52 -19.53 -7.72
CA ILE A 144 3.09 -19.78 -7.92
C ILE A 144 2.28 -18.80 -7.08
N ILE A 145 1.50 -17.95 -7.73
CA ILE A 145 0.56 -17.02 -7.10
C ILE A 145 -0.85 -17.57 -7.31
N GLU A 146 -1.49 -17.99 -6.21
CA GLU A 146 -2.74 -18.76 -6.26
C GLU A 146 -2.54 -20.04 -7.07
N ASN A 147 -2.94 -20.07 -8.34
CA ASN A 147 -2.71 -21.18 -9.28
C ASN A 147 -1.95 -20.74 -10.54
N ILE A 148 -1.39 -19.53 -10.56
CA ILE A 148 -0.69 -18.98 -11.73
C ILE A 148 0.81 -19.03 -11.48
N ALA A 149 1.53 -19.72 -12.36
CA ALA A 149 2.99 -19.74 -12.38
C ALA A 149 3.52 -18.49 -13.09
N VAL A 150 4.45 -17.82 -12.43
CA VAL A 150 5.12 -16.61 -12.92
C VAL A 150 6.62 -16.72 -12.72
N SER A 151 7.40 -16.08 -13.59
CA SER A 151 8.83 -15.88 -13.36
C SER A 151 9.00 -14.85 -12.23
N TRP A 152 9.72 -15.19 -11.16
CA TRP A 152 9.86 -14.27 -10.02
C TRP A 152 10.65 -13.00 -10.40
N SER A 153 11.63 -13.11 -11.29
CA SER A 153 12.44 -11.96 -11.75
C SER A 153 11.58 -11.00 -12.58
N SER A 154 10.85 -11.54 -13.56
CA SER A 154 9.91 -10.76 -14.38
C SER A 154 8.77 -10.17 -13.54
N PHE A 155 8.29 -10.91 -12.54
CA PHE A 155 7.31 -10.41 -11.58
C PHE A 155 7.87 -9.23 -10.77
N SER A 156 9.10 -9.33 -10.27
CA SER A 156 9.75 -8.24 -9.52
C SER A 156 9.89 -6.97 -10.37
N ASP A 157 10.28 -7.11 -11.64
CA ASP A 157 10.36 -5.98 -12.58
C ASP A 157 8.99 -5.37 -12.84
N PHE A 158 7.96 -6.20 -13.02
CA PHE A 158 6.57 -5.77 -13.16
C PHE A 158 6.08 -4.98 -11.94
N ILE A 159 6.32 -5.49 -10.72
CA ILE A 159 5.97 -4.78 -9.48
C ILE A 159 6.69 -3.43 -9.42
N THR A 160 8.00 -3.42 -9.64
CA THR A 160 8.81 -2.21 -9.60
C THR A 160 8.31 -1.16 -10.60
N SER A 161 7.98 -1.58 -11.83
CA SER A 161 7.39 -0.70 -12.84
C SER A 161 6.06 -0.10 -12.37
N LYS A 162 5.16 -0.93 -11.82
CA LYS A 162 3.84 -0.48 -11.36
C LYS A 162 3.92 0.48 -10.17
N LEU A 163 4.85 0.24 -9.24
CA LEU A 163 5.15 1.19 -8.17
C LEU A 163 5.69 2.51 -8.73
N GLY A 164 6.55 2.45 -9.75
CA GLY A 164 7.06 3.62 -10.47
C GLY A 164 5.96 4.43 -11.18
N GLU A 165 4.89 3.76 -11.63
CA GLU A 165 3.67 4.38 -12.16
C GLU A 165 2.77 4.99 -11.07
N GLY A 166 3.15 4.89 -9.79
CA GLY A 166 2.37 5.39 -8.65
C GLY A 166 1.21 4.47 -8.25
N VAL A 167 1.19 3.22 -8.72
CA VAL A 167 0.18 2.23 -8.29
C VAL A 167 0.58 1.72 -6.90
N SER A 168 -0.36 1.78 -5.94
CA SER A 168 -0.15 1.15 -4.63
C SER A 168 0.03 -0.36 -4.78
N LEU A 169 1.02 -0.95 -4.08
CA LEU A 169 1.35 -2.38 -4.13
C LEU A 169 0.11 -3.29 -4.03
N PHE A 170 -0.81 -2.97 -3.11
CA PHE A 170 -2.02 -3.76 -2.86
C PHE A 170 -3.15 -3.58 -3.89
N ASN A 171 -2.96 -2.69 -4.86
CA ASN A 171 -3.90 -2.40 -5.94
C ASN A 171 -3.36 -2.86 -7.31
N ILE A 172 -2.14 -3.41 -7.35
CA ILE A 172 -1.59 -4.00 -8.57
C ILE A 172 -2.44 -5.21 -8.93
N THR A 173 -2.76 -5.36 -10.22
CA THR A 173 -3.50 -6.50 -10.74
C THR A 173 -2.64 -7.24 -11.75
N LEU A 174 -2.43 -8.53 -11.51
CA LEU A 174 -1.79 -9.47 -12.42
C LEU A 174 -2.85 -10.00 -13.38
N SER A 175 -2.54 -10.01 -14.68
CA SER A 175 -3.36 -10.62 -15.72
C SER A 175 -2.64 -11.85 -16.25
N ALA A 176 -3.34 -12.98 -16.40
CA ALA A 176 -2.77 -14.21 -16.93
C ALA A 176 -3.80 -14.94 -17.80
N GLU A 177 -3.35 -15.57 -18.88
CA GLU A 177 -4.16 -16.47 -19.70
C GLU A 177 -4.05 -17.90 -19.16
N ILE A 178 -5.19 -18.53 -18.90
CA ILE A 178 -5.27 -19.92 -18.41
C ILE A 178 -5.55 -20.90 -19.56
N ARG A 179 -5.43 -22.21 -19.33
CA ARG A 179 -5.44 -23.26 -20.40
C ARG A 179 -6.64 -23.24 -21.35
N ASN A 180 -7.79 -22.72 -20.91
CA ASN A 180 -9.00 -22.61 -21.74
C ASN A 180 -9.01 -21.34 -22.62
N GLY A 181 -7.96 -20.51 -22.58
CA GLY A 181 -7.84 -19.23 -23.27
C GLY A 181 -8.52 -18.05 -22.53
N GLU A 182 -9.05 -18.26 -21.33
CA GLU A 182 -9.64 -17.21 -20.51
C GLU A 182 -8.56 -16.37 -19.82
N ILE A 183 -8.82 -15.08 -19.66
CA ILE A 183 -7.95 -14.16 -18.93
C ILE A 183 -8.45 -14.05 -17.49
N VAL A 184 -7.62 -14.46 -16.54
CA VAL A 184 -7.85 -14.27 -15.11
C VAL A 184 -7.12 -13.02 -14.62
N MET A 185 -7.73 -12.33 -13.65
CA MET A 185 -7.19 -11.12 -13.04
C MET A 185 -7.03 -11.35 -11.55
N ILE A 186 -5.78 -11.37 -11.08
CA ILE A 186 -5.42 -11.57 -9.67
C ILE A 186 -5.04 -10.22 -9.08
N GLN A 187 -5.86 -9.70 -8.16
CA GLN A 187 -5.47 -8.51 -7.41
C GLN A 187 -4.44 -8.90 -6.35
N LEU A 188 -3.29 -8.22 -6.33
CA LEU A 188 -2.19 -8.48 -5.40
C LEU A 188 -2.48 -7.88 -4.03
N THR A 189 -3.56 -8.36 -3.41
CA THR A 189 -3.97 -7.93 -2.07
C THR A 189 -2.95 -8.36 -1.02
N ARG A 190 -3.04 -7.80 0.19
CA ARG A 190 -2.20 -8.24 1.32
C ARG A 190 -2.23 -9.77 1.51
N PRO A 191 -3.40 -10.45 1.58
CA PRO A 191 -3.45 -11.91 1.61
C PRO A 191 -2.66 -12.57 0.48
N THR A 192 -2.74 -12.06 -0.74
CA THR A 192 -2.00 -12.59 -1.90
C THR A 192 -0.50 -12.52 -1.66
N TRP A 193 0.00 -11.37 -1.19
CA TRP A 193 1.40 -11.18 -0.84
C TRP A 193 1.88 -12.16 0.24
N THR A 194 1.14 -12.24 1.33
CA THR A 194 1.58 -13.02 2.51
C THR A 194 1.38 -14.52 2.34
N ARG A 195 0.41 -14.94 1.51
CA ARG A 195 0.09 -16.35 1.26
C ARG A 195 0.86 -16.96 0.10
N TYR A 196 1.24 -16.19 -0.91
CA TYR A 196 1.84 -16.76 -2.11
C TYR A 196 3.18 -16.14 -2.43
N ILE A 197 3.26 -14.80 -2.44
CA ILE A 197 4.44 -14.10 -2.95
C ILE A 197 5.61 -14.19 -1.97
N LEU A 198 5.41 -13.89 -0.70
CA LEU A 198 6.50 -13.83 0.28
C LEU A 198 6.92 -15.22 0.81
N ARG A 199 6.65 -16.30 0.07
CA ARG A 199 6.93 -17.68 0.49
C ARG A 199 8.05 -18.30 -0.34
N LYS A 200 9.16 -18.65 0.33
CA LYS A 200 10.11 -19.72 -0.05
C LYS A 200 10.46 -19.83 -1.56
N HIS A 201 10.74 -18.70 -2.20
CA HIS A 201 11.40 -18.66 -3.50
C HIS A 201 12.63 -17.77 -3.40
N GLU A 202 13.56 -17.89 -4.36
CA GLU A 202 14.89 -17.28 -4.28
C GLU A 202 14.83 -15.74 -4.20
N GLY A 203 13.87 -15.13 -4.91
CA GLY A 203 13.61 -13.68 -4.88
C GLY A 203 12.73 -13.17 -3.73
N ALA A 204 12.34 -14.02 -2.77
CA ALA A 204 11.36 -13.63 -1.75
C ALA A 204 11.87 -12.48 -0.87
N ASP A 205 13.16 -12.47 -0.54
CA ASP A 205 13.77 -11.43 0.30
C ASP A 205 13.70 -10.05 -0.36
N THR A 206 13.96 -9.95 -1.67
CA THR A 206 13.84 -8.69 -2.42
C THR A 206 12.40 -8.17 -2.45
N LEU A 207 11.44 -9.07 -2.70
CA LEU A 207 10.02 -8.71 -2.70
C LEU A 207 9.51 -8.35 -1.31
N LEU A 208 10.12 -8.91 -0.27
CA LEU A 208 9.82 -8.64 1.13
C LEU A 208 10.26 -7.25 1.57
N GLU A 209 11.44 -6.79 1.12
CA GLU A 209 11.88 -5.41 1.32
C GLU A 209 10.91 -4.41 0.67
N LEU A 210 10.49 -4.67 -0.57
CA LEU A 210 9.49 -3.84 -1.27
C LEU A 210 8.14 -3.82 -0.53
N PHE A 211 7.69 -4.98 -0.05
CA PHE A 211 6.47 -5.11 0.73
C PHE A 211 6.52 -4.26 2.00
N VAL A 212 7.62 -4.35 2.78
CA VAL A 212 7.78 -3.58 4.01
C VAL A 212 7.89 -2.09 3.76
N SER A 213 8.71 -1.66 2.80
CA SER A 213 8.78 -0.25 2.43
C SER A 213 7.41 0.32 2.06
N THR A 214 6.59 -0.45 1.32
CA THR A 214 5.23 -0.01 0.98
C THR A 214 4.31 0.07 2.21
N CYS A 215 4.46 -0.87 3.15
CA CYS A 215 3.74 -0.86 4.41
C CYS A 215 4.07 0.39 5.24
N GLU A 216 5.34 0.72 5.38
CA GLU A 216 5.80 1.94 6.06
C GLU A 216 5.29 3.21 5.38
N ASN A 217 5.34 3.27 4.04
CA ASN A 217 4.80 4.36 3.26
C ASN A 217 3.30 4.58 3.51
N LYS A 218 2.53 3.49 3.57
CA LYS A 218 1.11 3.55 3.92
C LYS A 218 0.88 4.05 5.34
N MET A 219 1.69 3.59 6.30
CA MET A 219 1.62 4.07 7.69
C MET A 219 1.88 5.58 7.78
N ASN A 220 2.95 6.04 7.14
CA ASN A 220 3.33 7.45 7.08
C ASN A 220 2.24 8.30 6.45
N TYR A 221 1.65 7.80 5.35
CA TYR A 221 0.49 8.42 4.72
C TYR A 221 -0.70 8.56 5.68
N GLU A 222 -1.07 7.50 6.40
CA GLU A 222 -2.20 7.55 7.35
C GLU A 222 -1.93 8.50 8.52
N ILE A 223 -0.68 8.54 9.02
CA ILE A 223 -0.25 9.47 10.07
C ILE A 223 -0.38 10.92 9.59
N GLU A 224 0.21 11.25 8.43
CA GLU A 224 0.16 12.61 7.87
C GLU A 224 -1.27 13.03 7.53
N LEU A 225 -2.08 12.11 6.98
CA LEU A 225 -3.49 12.37 6.72
C LEU A 225 -4.27 12.65 8.00
N LYS A 226 -3.95 11.97 9.11
CA LYS A 226 -4.57 12.23 10.41
C LYS A 226 -4.16 13.60 10.96
N LYS A 227 -2.88 13.97 10.85
CA LYS A 227 -2.38 15.31 11.22
C LYS A 227 -3.09 16.40 10.42
N LEU A 228 -3.15 16.25 9.09
CA LEU A 228 -3.85 17.18 8.22
C LEU A 228 -5.33 17.34 8.59
N ASN A 229 -6.04 16.23 8.82
CA ASN A 229 -7.47 16.25 9.12
C ASN A 229 -7.81 16.82 10.50
N LYS A 230 -7.00 16.52 11.53
CA LYS A 230 -7.31 16.84 12.93
C LYS A 230 -6.58 18.08 13.43
N GLU A 231 -5.29 18.18 13.12
CA GLU A 231 -4.40 19.21 13.66
C GLU A 231 -4.35 20.44 12.75
N ASN A 232 -4.49 20.25 11.44
CA ASN A 232 -4.53 21.34 10.46
C ASN A 232 -5.85 21.41 9.67
N SER A 233 -6.97 21.44 10.41
CA SER A 233 -8.31 21.51 9.81
C SER A 233 -8.52 22.69 8.86
N SER A 234 -7.83 23.82 9.10
CA SER A 234 -7.86 25.00 8.22
C SER A 234 -7.31 24.68 6.83
N LEU A 235 -6.12 24.06 6.75
CA LEU A 235 -5.54 23.62 5.48
C LEU A 235 -6.43 22.58 4.79
N PHE A 236 -6.98 21.64 5.55
CA PHE A 236 -7.90 20.65 4.99
C PHE A 236 -9.13 21.29 4.32
N TYR A 237 -9.74 22.32 4.94
CA TYR A 237 -10.82 23.07 4.30
C TYR A 237 -10.38 23.82 3.04
N LYS A 238 -9.14 24.36 3.00
CA LYS A 238 -8.60 24.96 1.78
C LYS A 238 -8.47 23.94 0.66
N ILE A 239 -8.00 22.72 0.96
CA ILE A 239 -7.95 21.60 0.01
C ILE A 239 -9.36 21.27 -0.50
N GLN A 240 -10.36 21.20 0.38
CA GLN A 240 -11.75 20.98 -0.03
C GLN A 240 -12.28 22.08 -0.96
N ILE A 241 -11.99 23.35 -0.67
CA ILE A 241 -12.38 24.48 -1.53
C ILE A 241 -11.70 24.36 -2.90
N PHE A 242 -10.41 24.05 -2.92
CA PHE A 242 -9.64 23.82 -4.13
C PHE A 242 -10.23 22.68 -4.98
N VAL A 243 -10.52 21.53 -4.37
CA VAL A 243 -11.20 20.40 -5.02
C VAL A 243 -12.57 20.81 -5.57
N ASN A 244 -13.35 21.57 -4.79
CA ASN A 244 -14.66 22.05 -5.25
C ASN A 244 -14.52 22.93 -6.52
N ASP A 245 -13.52 23.80 -6.56
CA ASP A 245 -13.27 24.64 -7.71
C ASP A 245 -12.80 23.82 -8.92
N LEU A 246 -11.97 22.79 -8.73
CA LEU A 246 -11.57 21.87 -9.81
C LEU A 246 -12.79 21.14 -10.41
N LEU A 247 -13.70 20.65 -9.55
CA LEU A 247 -14.93 19.96 -9.94
C LEU A 247 -15.92 20.88 -10.64
N THR A 248 -15.97 22.17 -10.27
CA THR A 248 -16.94 23.15 -10.81
C THR A 248 -16.34 24.09 -11.85
N PHE A 249 -15.11 23.83 -12.32
CA PHE A 249 -14.38 24.67 -13.27
C PHE A 249 -15.18 25.03 -14.54
N GLY A 250 -15.93 24.06 -15.07
CA GLY A 250 -16.77 24.23 -16.26
C GLY A 250 -18.01 25.10 -16.01
N SER A 251 -18.61 25.02 -14.83
CA SER A 251 -19.91 25.62 -14.51
C SER A 251 -19.83 26.89 -13.64
N SER A 252 -18.69 27.17 -13.00
CA SER A 252 -18.50 28.31 -12.11
C SER A 252 -17.40 29.24 -12.63
N GLU A 253 -17.79 30.45 -13.04
CA GLU A 253 -16.86 31.50 -13.46
C GLU A 253 -15.92 31.93 -12.32
N ASN A 254 -16.41 31.95 -11.08
CA ASN A 254 -15.60 32.28 -9.92
C ASN A 254 -14.52 31.22 -9.66
N ALA A 255 -14.88 29.92 -9.74
CA ALA A 255 -13.93 28.83 -9.60
C ALA A 255 -12.85 28.90 -10.68
N ARG A 256 -13.26 29.11 -11.93
CA ARG A 256 -12.35 29.26 -13.07
C ARG A 256 -11.42 30.46 -12.91
N SER A 257 -11.94 31.59 -12.43
CA SER A 257 -11.15 32.81 -12.21
C SER A 257 -10.09 32.61 -11.13
N ARG A 258 -10.43 31.91 -10.04
CA ARG A 258 -9.49 31.58 -8.97
C ARG A 258 -8.40 30.61 -9.43
N LEU A 259 -8.77 29.53 -10.10
CA LEU A 259 -7.81 28.54 -10.62
C LEU A 259 -6.86 29.14 -11.66
N LYS A 260 -7.33 30.07 -12.50
CA LYS A 260 -6.52 30.71 -13.55
C LYS A 260 -5.79 31.98 -13.10
N GLU A 261 -5.89 32.38 -11.84
CA GLU A 261 -5.30 33.64 -11.36
C GLU A 261 -3.76 33.62 -11.46
N ASP A 262 -3.15 32.45 -11.24
CA ASP A 262 -1.72 32.21 -11.42
C ASP A 262 -1.50 31.11 -12.47
N PRO A 263 -1.18 31.47 -13.73
CA PRO A 263 -0.91 30.51 -14.80
C PRO A 263 0.38 29.70 -14.60
N THR A 264 1.27 30.11 -13.71
CA THR A 264 2.56 29.45 -13.47
C THR A 264 2.48 28.40 -12.36
N ALA A 265 1.39 28.40 -11.59
CA ALA A 265 1.16 27.45 -10.51
C ALA A 265 1.12 26.00 -11.01
N LYS A 266 2.02 25.16 -10.49
CA LYS A 266 2.00 23.71 -10.76
C LYS A 266 0.66 23.15 -10.30
N LEU A 267 -0.10 22.57 -11.24
CA LEU A 267 -1.41 21.95 -10.99
C LEU A 267 -2.42 22.89 -10.29
N PHE A 268 -2.35 24.19 -10.56
CA PHE A 268 -3.19 25.23 -9.95
C PHE A 268 -2.99 25.45 -8.44
N LEU A 269 -1.99 24.82 -7.82
CA LEU A 269 -1.61 25.09 -6.42
C LEU A 269 -0.98 26.47 -6.32
N SER A 270 -1.79 27.46 -5.93
CA SER A 270 -1.42 28.88 -5.99
C SER A 270 -1.73 29.62 -4.69
N SER A 271 -1.18 30.83 -4.59
CA SER A 271 -1.40 31.81 -3.51
C SER A 271 -2.87 32.19 -3.29
N VAL A 272 -3.76 31.84 -4.21
CA VAL A 272 -5.22 32.01 -4.08
C VAL A 272 -5.77 31.18 -2.92
N TYR A 273 -5.27 29.95 -2.77
CA TYR A 273 -5.76 28.97 -1.80
C TYR A 273 -4.74 28.75 -0.68
N PHE A 274 -3.46 28.65 -1.03
CA PHE A 274 -2.40 28.15 -0.17
C PHE A 274 -1.24 29.14 -0.10
N ASN A 275 -0.59 29.30 1.04
CA ASN A 275 0.68 30.03 1.11
C ASN A 275 1.85 29.14 0.60
N GLU A 276 3.06 29.69 0.51
CA GLU A 276 4.23 28.98 -0.02
C GLU A 276 4.57 27.71 0.80
N GLU A 277 4.56 27.79 2.13
CA GLU A 277 4.80 26.66 3.03
C GLU A 277 3.75 25.55 2.86
N GLU A 278 2.47 25.93 2.70
CA GLU A 278 1.37 25.01 2.45
C GLU A 278 1.52 24.35 1.07
N ILE A 279 1.93 25.08 0.04
CA ILE A 279 2.18 24.51 -1.29
C ILE A 279 3.32 23.48 -1.21
N GLU A 280 4.43 23.84 -0.58
CA GLU A 280 5.57 22.93 -0.40
C GLU A 280 5.17 21.68 0.37
N TYR A 281 4.44 21.84 1.48
CA TYR A 281 3.89 20.72 2.25
C TYR A 281 3.01 19.81 1.39
N LEU A 282 2.07 20.37 0.62
CA LEU A 282 1.17 19.60 -0.22
C LEU A 282 1.91 18.85 -1.33
N LEU A 283 2.89 19.48 -1.98
CA LEU A 283 3.70 18.85 -3.04
C LEU A 283 4.58 17.70 -2.52
N ASN A 284 4.99 17.76 -1.25
CA ASN A 284 5.75 16.73 -0.57
C ASN A 284 4.88 15.74 0.23
N PHE A 285 3.56 15.93 0.24
CA PHE A 285 2.66 15.07 0.99
C PHE A 285 2.78 13.62 0.51
N PRO A 286 2.97 12.64 1.41
CA PRO A 286 3.11 11.23 1.02
C PRO A 286 1.81 10.72 0.39
N THR A 287 1.91 9.77 -0.53
CA THR A 287 0.75 9.07 -1.09
C THR A 287 0.77 7.60 -0.70
N THR A 288 -0.33 6.88 -0.94
CA THR A 288 -0.40 5.43 -0.70
C THR A 288 0.58 4.62 -1.57
N SER A 289 1.13 5.21 -2.63
CA SER A 289 2.17 4.60 -3.46
C SER A 289 3.58 4.74 -2.86
N GLY A 290 3.75 5.58 -1.84
CA GLY A 290 5.06 5.98 -1.31
C GLY A 290 5.69 7.17 -2.04
N LEU A 291 5.20 7.55 -3.22
CA LEU A 291 5.67 8.75 -3.90
C LEU A 291 5.12 10.03 -3.23
N PRO A 292 5.90 11.13 -3.18
CA PRO A 292 5.38 12.45 -2.89
C PRO A 292 4.34 12.88 -3.93
N LEU A 293 3.34 13.67 -3.53
CA LEU A 293 2.24 14.11 -4.40
C LEU A 293 2.72 14.70 -5.74
N SER A 294 3.77 15.52 -5.71
CA SER A 294 4.36 16.12 -6.90
C SER A 294 4.81 15.08 -7.93
N ARG A 295 5.50 14.02 -7.49
CA ARG A 295 5.97 12.92 -8.34
C ARG A 295 4.84 12.00 -8.75
N PHE A 296 3.93 11.70 -7.83
CA PHE A 296 2.72 10.93 -8.12
C PHE A 296 1.92 11.57 -9.27
N PHE A 297 1.78 12.89 -9.30
CA PHE A 297 1.13 13.56 -10.41
C PHE A 297 1.91 13.54 -11.71
N ASP A 298 3.24 13.70 -11.64
CA ASP A 298 4.07 13.65 -12.84
C ASP A 298 3.92 12.29 -13.55
N VAL A 299 3.78 11.19 -12.80
CA VAL A 299 3.58 9.84 -13.37
C VAL A 299 2.12 9.57 -13.73
N ALA A 300 1.17 9.83 -12.83
CA ALA A 300 -0.25 9.50 -13.02
C ALA A 300 -0.90 10.33 -14.13
N LEU A 301 -0.37 11.51 -14.43
CA LEU A 301 -0.88 12.41 -15.46
C LEU A 301 0.03 12.53 -16.69
N ALA A 302 1.12 11.75 -16.77
CA ALA A 302 2.13 11.85 -17.84
C ALA A 302 1.48 11.87 -19.24
N ASP A 303 0.68 10.84 -19.56
CA ASP A 303 0.03 10.70 -20.86
C ASP A 303 -0.97 11.83 -21.15
N LYS A 304 -1.65 12.32 -20.12
CA LYS A 304 -2.65 13.41 -20.24
C LYS A 304 -1.99 14.76 -20.48
N ILE A 305 -0.83 14.99 -19.85
CA ILE A 305 -0.02 16.18 -20.04
C ILE A 305 0.57 16.18 -21.45
N VAL A 306 1.15 15.07 -21.89
CA VAL A 306 1.73 14.91 -23.24
C VAL A 306 0.66 15.05 -24.32
N SER A 307 -0.52 14.45 -24.11
CA SER A 307 -1.63 14.57 -25.07
C SER A 307 -2.41 15.89 -24.98
N HIS A 308 -2.04 16.80 -24.07
CA HIS A 308 -2.74 18.06 -23.78
C HIS A 308 -4.25 17.90 -23.50
N LYS A 309 -4.66 16.74 -22.97
CA LYS A 309 -6.06 16.40 -22.65
C LYS A 309 -6.27 16.24 -21.15
N LEU A 310 -5.74 17.19 -20.37
CA LEU A 310 -5.92 17.19 -18.91
C LEU A 310 -7.16 18.01 -18.52
N CYS A 311 -8.12 17.35 -17.89
CA CYS A 311 -9.34 17.94 -17.37
C CYS A 311 -9.25 18.12 -15.84
N SER A 312 -9.51 19.33 -15.35
CA SER A 312 -9.49 19.62 -13.91
C SER A 312 -10.47 18.76 -13.11
N SER A 313 -11.67 18.53 -13.65
CA SER A 313 -12.76 17.86 -12.91
C SER A 313 -12.70 16.34 -13.00
N HIS A 314 -12.21 15.78 -14.11
CA HIS A 314 -12.25 14.33 -14.37
C HIS A 314 -10.89 13.65 -14.21
N ASP A 315 -9.78 14.38 -14.32
CA ASP A 315 -8.45 13.82 -14.14
C ASP A 315 -7.83 14.30 -12.81
N LEU A 316 -7.74 15.62 -12.58
CA LEU A 316 -7.02 16.15 -11.40
C LEU A 316 -7.81 16.04 -10.08
N ALA A 317 -9.08 16.46 -10.07
CA ALA A 317 -9.89 16.46 -8.84
C ALA A 317 -10.02 15.05 -8.21
N PRO A 318 -10.29 13.97 -8.97
CA PRO A 318 -10.39 12.64 -8.38
C PRO A 318 -9.09 12.19 -7.70
N LEU A 319 -7.92 12.52 -8.27
CA LEU A 319 -6.64 12.15 -7.68
C LEU A 319 -6.36 12.95 -6.39
N ILE A 320 -6.63 14.26 -6.38
CA ILE A 320 -6.53 15.07 -5.14
C ILE A 320 -7.50 14.53 -4.07
N GLN A 321 -8.73 14.17 -4.45
CA GLN A 321 -9.70 13.58 -3.53
C GLN A 321 -9.20 12.26 -2.95
N GLN A 322 -8.59 11.42 -3.77
CA GLN A 322 -8.01 10.15 -3.35
C GLN A 322 -6.86 10.37 -2.35
N VAL A 323 -5.88 11.22 -2.68
CA VAL A 323 -4.70 11.46 -1.85
C VAL A 323 -5.07 12.11 -0.52
N PHE A 324 -5.98 13.09 -0.50
CA PHE A 324 -6.34 13.76 0.75
C PHE A 324 -7.57 13.15 1.43
N ASN A 325 -8.06 12.01 0.94
CA ASN A 325 -9.27 11.34 1.43
C ASN A 325 -10.47 12.30 1.57
N VAL A 326 -10.63 13.21 0.59
CA VAL A 326 -11.78 14.13 0.54
C VAL A 326 -12.99 13.34 0.09
N ARG A 327 -13.96 13.18 1.01
CA ARG A 327 -15.19 12.40 0.77
C ARG A 327 -15.94 12.93 -0.46
N LYS A 328 -16.53 12.01 -1.22
CA LYS A 328 -17.54 12.37 -2.22
C LYS A 328 -18.69 13.12 -1.53
N ASP A 329 -19.30 14.07 -2.24
CA ASP A 329 -20.41 14.91 -1.74
C ASP A 329 -20.11 15.81 -0.54
N PHE A 330 -18.84 16.07 -0.20
CA PHE A 330 -18.48 17.01 0.86
C PHE A 330 -19.10 18.40 0.65
N GLN A 331 -19.46 18.77 -0.59
CA GLN A 331 -20.16 20.02 -0.88
C GLN A 331 -21.53 20.14 -0.20
N LYS A 332 -22.15 19.02 0.22
CA LYS A 332 -23.43 19.01 0.94
C LYS A 332 -23.27 19.41 2.41
N ASP A 333 -22.07 19.28 2.98
CA ASP A 333 -21.77 19.58 4.37
C ASP A 333 -21.99 21.07 4.71
N LYS A 334 -22.67 21.33 5.83
CA LYS A 334 -23.02 22.69 6.27
C LYS A 334 -21.79 23.50 6.68
N GLY A 335 -20.82 22.85 7.34
CA GLY A 335 -19.55 23.44 7.71
C GLY A 335 -18.77 23.88 6.47
N PHE A 336 -18.63 22.99 5.49
CA PHE A 336 -17.99 23.31 4.23
C PHE A 336 -18.64 24.51 3.52
N LYS A 337 -19.98 24.52 3.36
CA LYS A 337 -20.69 25.64 2.70
C LYS A 337 -20.45 26.98 3.39
N ASN A 338 -20.38 27.01 4.71
CA ASN A 338 -20.10 28.23 5.46
C ASN A 338 -18.66 28.71 5.24
N THR A 339 -17.69 27.80 5.29
CA THR A 339 -16.28 28.09 5.04
C THR A 339 -16.04 28.59 3.61
N LEU A 340 -16.67 27.95 2.62
CA LEU A 340 -16.60 28.40 1.22
C LEU A 340 -17.14 29.82 1.06
N LYS A 341 -18.33 30.14 1.60
CA LYS A 341 -18.90 31.50 1.54
C LYS A 341 -17.96 32.55 2.15
N PHE A 342 -17.35 32.23 3.29
CA PHE A 342 -16.39 33.13 3.94
C PHE A 342 -15.14 33.35 3.08
N PHE A 343 -14.57 32.26 2.55
CA PHE A 343 -13.43 32.31 1.65
C PHE A 343 -13.71 33.16 0.40
N GLU A 344 -14.85 32.94 -0.26
CA GLU A 344 -15.22 33.66 -1.47
C GLU A 344 -15.40 35.17 -1.22
N LYS A 345 -16.03 35.54 -0.10
CA LYS A 345 -16.18 36.95 0.31
C LYS A 345 -14.82 37.61 0.49
N ASN A 346 -13.89 36.93 1.17
CA ASN A 346 -12.55 37.47 1.42
C ASN A 346 -11.70 37.54 0.15
N TRP A 347 -11.80 36.56 -0.75
CA TRP A 347 -11.12 36.58 -2.03
C TRP A 347 -11.59 37.73 -2.91
N LYS A 348 -12.91 37.94 -3.05
CA LYS A 348 -13.48 39.07 -3.81
C LYS A 348 -12.96 40.42 -3.29
N LYS A 349 -13.02 40.64 -1.98
CA LYS A 349 -12.50 41.87 -1.36
C LYS A 349 -11.02 42.11 -1.70
N ARG A 350 -10.16 41.08 -1.58
CA ARG A 350 -8.73 41.19 -1.93
C ARG A 350 -8.48 41.44 -3.41
N ARG A 351 -9.30 40.84 -4.28
CA ARG A 351 -9.22 41.03 -5.73
C ARG A 351 -9.58 42.46 -6.11
N ASP A 352 -10.70 42.97 -5.60
CA ASP A 352 -11.19 44.30 -5.95
C ASP A 352 -10.21 45.39 -5.47
N SER A 353 -9.65 45.26 -4.26
CA SER A 353 -8.59 46.17 -3.77
C SER A 353 -7.32 46.15 -4.64
N ARG A 354 -6.92 44.98 -5.18
CA ARG A 354 -5.77 44.90 -6.11
C ARG A 354 -6.06 45.60 -7.44
N TYR A 355 -7.30 45.53 -7.94
CA TYR A 355 -7.70 46.25 -9.15
C TYR A 355 -7.69 47.76 -8.95
N GLU A 356 -8.21 48.25 -7.82
CA GLU A 356 -8.17 49.68 -7.47
C GLU A 356 -6.73 50.20 -7.39
N MET A 357 -5.83 49.45 -6.75
CA MET A 357 -4.42 49.83 -6.63
C MET A 357 -3.71 49.87 -7.99
N LYS A 358 -3.93 48.87 -8.86
CA LYS A 358 -3.36 48.88 -10.23
C LYS A 358 -3.92 50.03 -11.08
N SER A 359 -5.21 50.32 -10.97
CA SER A 359 -5.85 51.43 -11.69
C SER A 359 -5.31 52.79 -11.23
N ASN A 360 -4.87 52.93 -9.98
CA ASN A 360 -4.30 54.18 -9.46
C ASN A 360 -2.82 54.35 -9.79
N ILE A 361 -2.08 53.26 -10.07
CA ILE A 361 -0.68 53.31 -10.54
C ILE A 361 -0.61 53.63 -12.04
N MET A 362 -1.64 53.28 -12.81
CA MET A 362 -1.72 53.54 -14.26
C MET A 362 -2.30 54.91 -14.63
N LYS A 363 -2.80 55.67 -13.65
CA LYS A 363 -3.19 57.07 -13.78
C LYS A 363 -2.05 57.95 -13.30
#